data_AF-A0A1G6CU47-F1
#
_entry.id   AF-A0A1G6CU47-F1
#
_cell.length_a   1.000
_cell.length_b   1.000
_cell.length_c   1.000
_cell.angle_alpha   90.00
_cell.angle_beta   90.00
_cell.angle_gamma   90.00
#
_symmetry.space_group_name_H-M   'P 1'
#
loop_
_entity.id
_entity.type
_entity.pdbx_description
1 polymer ?
#
loop_
_entity_poly.entity_id
_entity_poly.type
_entity_poly.pdbx_seq_one_letter_code
_entity_poly.pdbx_strand_id
1 'polypeptide(L)'
;MSKTNISPVERRSTIRWSGLGVFLIICGLLFAFSWLLLDSILKWTIERSVGAMNGAEVNVSQVDHRWSPLGIEVRGIQVTDPAQPDYNRLVIDQLKGSVNVEQLLLGRLHIEDMVATGIRVHQPRAKTGEVYQTTEESGDLKQWALDSLADLNMALPDVDEIVARIELQTPAAIERAKATVAEQREVLAQIKQDLPSAELLKSYEEELKKLTETDIKTPQQLQQLQDQFNALKEQFEADRERLKSIKERASQAVATLKEDFEAVQQAPSQDIERAQQLLQFNSEGFTEITAVLFGDQMRQWSQYILLAYDTLAPMLARSADESLVEPQRGEGVWFEFSQADEPPSFLVKKAVTEFVWGETRVDANWTNITHQHQQLGQPTTFQVRSDQSPLWQLLNLNGELALTDSGVDAKQQWQVKGVSLEEVGLSDSSEFTASIVQALVDSEGAVSLRDSMFDGGATVKFAEMAVAAQADNRWAEVVASALRQLQRLDINANIAGALTSPEFSFASDLDRQLGAALKDAALDASKGELAALQTKLQAESGGFLGENQELLEGLMELLGDAEQQDNKLEEMMKAKFERQLEDKLKDRLKGVFGR
;
A
#
# COMPACT_ATOMS: atom_id res chain seq x y z
N MET A 1 72.49 -101.63 -7.77
CA MET A 1 71.26 -101.35 -7.00
C MET A 1 71.63 -100.38 -5.89
N SER A 2 71.58 -99.07 -6.15
CA SER A 2 70.46 -98.15 -5.82
C SER A 2 70.15 -98.06 -4.32
N LYS A 3 70.45 -96.92 -3.70
CA LYS A 3 69.42 -95.93 -3.31
C LYS A 3 70.07 -94.63 -2.84
N THR A 4 69.99 -93.61 -3.70
CA THR A 4 70.24 -92.21 -3.39
C THR A 4 69.10 -91.70 -2.51
N ASN A 5 69.39 -91.29 -1.27
CA ASN A 5 68.40 -90.62 -0.43
C ASN A 5 68.40 -89.13 -0.76
N ILE A 6 67.37 -88.68 -1.47
CA ILE A 6 67.08 -87.27 -1.71
C ILE A 6 66.27 -86.79 -0.51
N SER A 7 66.85 -85.91 0.30
CA SER A 7 66.13 -85.19 1.36
C SER A 7 65.07 -84.28 0.72
N PRO A 8 63.81 -84.29 1.17
CA PRO A 8 62.80 -83.43 0.60
C PRO A 8 63.06 -81.97 0.99
N VAL A 9 63.06 -81.08 -0.01
CA VAL A 9 62.98 -79.63 0.20
C VAL A 9 61.59 -79.33 0.75
N GLU A 10 61.49 -79.00 2.03
CA GLU A 10 60.26 -78.47 2.63
C GLU A 10 59.83 -77.20 1.89
N ARG A 11 58.75 -77.29 1.12
CA ARG A 11 58.03 -76.10 0.65
C ARG A 11 57.40 -75.45 1.87
N ARG A 12 58.03 -74.40 2.41
CA ARG A 12 57.40 -73.55 3.43
C ARG A 12 56.09 -73.01 2.84
N SER A 13 54.97 -73.40 3.46
CA SER A 13 53.65 -72.87 3.17
C SER A 13 53.70 -71.35 3.18
N THR A 14 53.32 -70.71 2.07
CA THR A 14 53.27 -69.25 1.89
C THR A 14 52.25 -68.60 2.85
N ILE A 15 51.31 -69.39 3.38
CA ILE A 15 50.30 -68.96 4.35
C ILE A 15 50.76 -69.33 5.76
N ARG A 16 50.89 -68.31 6.62
CA ARG A 16 51.16 -68.47 8.06
C ARG A 16 49.84 -68.76 8.78
N TRP A 17 49.53 -70.05 8.97
CA TRP A 17 48.28 -70.49 9.59
C TRP A 17 48.01 -69.92 11.00
N SER A 18 49.05 -69.66 11.78
CA SER A 18 48.93 -68.96 13.07
C SER A 18 48.50 -67.49 12.90
N GLY A 19 49.00 -66.82 11.86
CA GLY A 19 48.57 -65.46 11.50
C GLY A 19 47.13 -65.41 10.99
N LEU A 20 46.71 -66.43 10.23
CA LEU A 20 45.32 -66.56 9.78
C LEU A 20 44.35 -66.77 10.96
N GLY A 21 44.73 -67.59 11.94
CA GLY A 21 43.94 -67.80 13.15
C GLY A 21 43.75 -66.51 13.95
N VAL A 22 44.83 -65.74 14.17
CA VAL A 22 44.76 -64.43 14.84
C VAL A 22 43.91 -63.43 14.04
N PHE A 23 44.06 -63.39 12.72
CA PHE A 23 43.26 -62.53 11.84
C PHE A 23 41.76 -62.85 11.96
N LEU A 24 41.37 -64.13 11.92
CA LEU A 24 39.98 -64.55 12.06
C LEU A 24 39.41 -64.19 13.44
N ILE A 25 40.21 -64.32 14.51
CA ILE A 25 39.81 -63.89 15.85
C ILE A 25 39.56 -62.38 15.88
N ILE A 26 40.46 -61.57 15.32
CA ILE A 26 40.30 -60.11 15.26
C ILE A 26 39.06 -59.73 14.44
N CYS A 27 38.87 -60.31 13.25
CA CYS A 27 37.67 -60.08 12.44
C CYS A 27 36.39 -60.50 13.18
N GLY A 28 36.41 -61.63 13.88
CA GLY A 28 35.29 -62.09 14.70
C GLY A 28 34.98 -61.15 15.86
N LEU A 29 36.01 -60.61 16.54
CA LEU A 29 35.85 -59.62 17.60
C LEU A 29 35.31 -58.29 17.07
N LEU A 30 35.82 -57.80 15.94
CA LEU A 30 35.32 -56.58 15.30
C LEU A 30 33.86 -56.75 14.86
N PHE A 31 33.52 -57.90 14.28
CA PHE A 31 32.15 -58.22 13.92
C PHE A 31 31.24 -58.28 15.16
N ALA A 32 31.66 -58.98 16.21
CA ALA A 32 30.88 -59.06 17.46
C ALA A 32 30.73 -57.70 18.15
N PHE A 33 31.79 -56.89 18.18
CA PHE A 33 31.76 -55.52 18.70
C PHE A 33 30.76 -54.68 17.91
N SER A 34 30.85 -54.70 16.59
CA SER A 34 29.94 -53.93 15.73
C SER A 34 28.50 -54.42 15.88
N TRP A 35 28.28 -55.73 15.93
CA TRP A 35 26.95 -56.31 16.12
C TRP A 35 26.29 -55.91 17.45
N LEU A 36 27.07 -55.80 18.52
CA LEU A 36 26.54 -55.51 19.86
C LEU A 36 26.45 -54.02 20.20
N LEU A 37 27.36 -53.20 19.68
CA LEU A 37 27.55 -51.82 20.15
C LEU A 37 27.30 -50.76 19.09
N LEU A 38 27.31 -51.11 17.80
CA LEU A 38 27.21 -50.11 16.73
C LEU A 38 25.90 -49.31 16.82
N ASP A 39 24.77 -49.96 17.08
CA ASP A 39 23.47 -49.29 17.24
C ASP A 39 23.48 -48.27 18.37
N SER A 40 24.06 -48.63 19.52
CA SER A 40 24.17 -47.74 20.68
C SER A 40 25.11 -46.56 20.43
N ILE A 41 26.24 -46.82 19.75
CA ILE A 41 27.22 -45.81 19.38
C ILE A 41 26.60 -44.84 18.36
N LEU A 42 25.91 -45.34 17.34
CA LEU A 42 25.23 -44.52 16.34
C LEU A 42 24.15 -43.65 16.97
N LYS A 43 23.32 -44.22 17.83
CA LYS A 43 22.30 -43.46 18.58
C LYS A 43 22.93 -42.29 19.35
N TRP A 44 23.92 -42.57 20.19
CA TRP A 44 24.60 -41.55 20.98
C TRP A 44 25.27 -40.49 20.10
N THR A 45 25.89 -40.92 18.99
CA THR A 45 26.56 -40.03 18.04
C THR A 45 25.55 -39.10 17.37
N ILE A 46 24.39 -39.61 16.93
CA ILE A 46 23.33 -38.80 16.30
C ILE A 46 22.76 -37.80 17.31
N GLU A 47 22.36 -38.24 18.50
CA GLU A 47 21.80 -37.35 19.53
C GLU A 47 22.77 -36.22 19.88
N ARG A 48 24.06 -36.54 20.03
CA ARG A 48 25.08 -35.54 20.40
C ARG A 48 25.48 -34.64 19.24
N SER A 49 25.69 -35.17 18.04
CA SER A 49 26.13 -34.39 16.88
C SER A 49 25.01 -33.47 16.37
N VAL A 50 23.80 -34.02 16.17
CA VAL A 50 22.65 -33.25 15.75
C VAL A 50 22.21 -32.30 16.86
N GLY A 51 22.27 -32.71 18.13
CA GLY A 51 21.97 -31.83 19.26
C GLY A 51 22.92 -30.64 19.36
N ALA A 52 24.22 -30.86 19.18
CA ALA A 52 25.20 -29.78 19.15
C ALA A 52 24.99 -28.83 17.95
N MET A 53 24.65 -29.36 16.77
CA MET A 53 24.34 -28.54 15.59
C MET A 53 23.02 -27.77 15.74
N ASN A 54 22.03 -28.37 16.39
CA ASN A 54 20.73 -27.76 16.63
C ASN A 54 20.77 -26.69 17.74
N GLY A 55 21.77 -26.73 18.62
CA GLY A 55 21.86 -25.88 19.81
C GLY A 55 20.94 -26.34 20.96
N ALA A 56 20.22 -27.44 20.80
CA ALA A 56 19.36 -28.03 21.82
C ALA A 56 19.21 -29.54 21.64
N GLU A 57 18.65 -30.19 22.66
CA GLU A 57 18.50 -31.63 22.80
C GLU A 57 17.83 -32.28 21.59
N VAL A 58 18.43 -33.39 21.15
CA VAL A 58 17.86 -34.29 20.15
C VAL A 58 17.73 -35.67 20.78
N ASN A 59 16.55 -36.26 20.66
CA ASN A 59 16.28 -37.60 21.16
C ASN A 59 16.01 -38.55 20.01
N VAL A 60 16.56 -39.75 20.10
CA VAL A 60 16.32 -40.83 19.13
C VAL A 60 15.77 -42.04 19.88
N SER A 61 14.71 -42.64 19.37
CA SER A 61 14.11 -43.80 20.03
C SER A 61 14.99 -45.04 19.81
N GLN A 62 15.29 -45.36 18.55
CA GLN A 62 16.06 -46.55 18.17
C GLN A 62 16.91 -46.27 16.92
N VAL A 63 18.06 -46.93 16.84
CA VAL A 63 18.89 -47.03 15.64
C VAL A 63 19.16 -48.51 15.37
N ASP A 64 19.02 -48.92 14.11
CA ASP A 64 19.32 -50.28 13.65
C ASP A 64 20.24 -50.20 12.42
N HIS A 65 21.37 -50.88 12.45
CA HIS A 65 22.25 -51.07 11.28
C HIS A 65 21.95 -52.36 10.52
N ARG A 66 22.16 -52.36 9.20
CA ARG A 66 22.07 -53.53 8.32
C ARG A 66 23.35 -53.67 7.53
N TRP A 67 23.85 -54.89 7.36
CA TRP A 67 25.14 -55.15 6.70
C TRP A 67 25.05 -55.41 5.19
N SER A 68 23.89 -55.83 4.68
CA SER A 68 23.72 -56.20 3.27
C SER A 68 22.29 -55.95 2.77
N PRO A 69 22.04 -54.92 1.93
CA PRO A 69 22.97 -53.82 1.66
C PRO A 69 23.29 -53.04 2.95
N LEU A 70 24.45 -52.38 3.00
CA LEU A 70 24.83 -51.57 4.15
C LEU A 70 23.84 -50.42 4.30
N GLY A 71 23.22 -50.29 5.46
CA GLY A 71 22.21 -49.25 5.70
C GLY A 71 21.96 -48.98 7.17
N ILE A 72 21.37 -47.83 7.43
CA ILE A 72 21.02 -47.37 8.77
C ILE A 72 19.54 -47.02 8.78
N GLU A 73 18.85 -47.47 9.83
CA GLU A 73 17.47 -47.11 10.12
C GLU A 73 17.42 -46.42 11.49
N VAL A 74 16.82 -45.25 11.54
CA VAL A 74 16.66 -44.45 12.76
C VAL A 74 15.16 -44.21 12.97
N ARG A 75 14.67 -44.40 14.19
CA ARG A 75 13.24 -44.25 14.51
C ARG A 75 13.01 -43.26 15.64
N GLY A 76 11.91 -42.53 15.53
CA GLY A 76 11.43 -41.58 16.55
C GLY A 76 12.49 -40.54 16.89
N ILE A 77 12.92 -39.79 15.89
CA ILE A 77 13.82 -38.64 16.05
C ILE A 77 12.95 -37.46 16.50
N GLN A 78 13.36 -36.78 17.57
CA GLN A 78 12.72 -35.59 18.09
C GLN A 78 13.76 -34.51 18.30
N VAL A 79 13.63 -33.40 17.58
CA VAL A 79 14.55 -32.26 17.62
C VAL A 79 13.87 -31.14 18.38
N THR A 80 14.42 -30.77 19.54
CA THR A 80 13.92 -29.68 20.38
C THR A 80 14.04 -28.35 19.66
N ASP A 81 13.08 -27.44 19.89
CA ASP A 81 13.23 -26.05 19.48
C ASP A 81 13.97 -25.22 20.56
N PRO A 82 15.21 -24.76 20.32
CA PRO A 82 15.94 -23.85 21.20
C PRO A 82 15.15 -22.60 21.61
N ALA A 83 14.28 -22.07 20.75
CA ALA A 83 13.48 -20.89 21.06
C ALA A 83 12.24 -21.21 21.90
N GLN A 84 11.70 -22.42 21.78
CA GLN A 84 10.52 -22.91 22.52
C GLN A 84 10.76 -24.36 23.01
N PRO A 85 11.50 -24.55 24.12
CA PRO A 85 11.98 -25.89 24.51
C PRO A 85 10.89 -26.90 24.91
N ASP A 86 9.66 -26.43 25.11
CA ASP A 86 8.47 -27.28 25.33
C ASP A 86 7.94 -27.92 24.03
N TYR A 87 8.48 -27.51 22.88
CA TYR A 87 8.10 -28.00 21.56
C TYR A 87 9.28 -28.61 20.82
N ASN A 88 8.98 -29.59 19.96
CA ASN A 88 9.86 -30.10 18.94
C ASN A 88 9.71 -29.24 17.69
N ARG A 89 10.80 -28.69 17.17
CA ARG A 89 10.78 -28.08 15.84
C ARG A 89 10.53 -29.11 14.74
N LEU A 90 11.06 -30.32 14.92
CA LEU A 90 11.00 -31.40 13.95
C LEU A 90 10.88 -32.76 14.65
N VAL A 91 9.94 -33.58 14.21
CA VAL A 91 9.77 -34.98 14.60
C VAL A 91 9.81 -35.83 13.34
N ILE A 92 10.58 -36.92 13.36
CA ILE A 92 10.67 -37.88 12.24
C ILE A 92 10.38 -39.27 12.80
N ASP A 93 9.33 -39.91 12.29
CA ASP A 93 8.93 -41.25 12.76
C ASP A 93 9.98 -42.29 12.34
N GLN A 94 10.45 -42.24 11.10
CA GLN A 94 11.43 -43.18 10.57
C GLN A 94 12.32 -42.51 9.51
N LEU A 95 13.62 -42.78 9.59
CA LEU A 95 14.64 -42.39 8.63
C LEU A 95 15.40 -43.66 8.21
N LYS A 96 15.53 -43.91 6.92
CA LYS A 96 16.30 -45.03 6.35
C LYS A 96 17.29 -44.51 5.34
N GLY A 97 18.53 -44.98 5.38
CA GLY A 97 19.56 -44.64 4.40
C GLY A 97 20.34 -45.86 3.96
N SER A 98 20.61 -45.97 2.65
CA SER A 98 21.49 -46.99 2.07
C SER A 98 22.88 -46.41 1.82
N VAL A 99 23.90 -46.97 2.45
CA VAL A 99 25.27 -46.45 2.41
C VAL A 99 26.08 -47.15 1.32
N ASN A 100 26.83 -46.38 0.54
CA ASN A 100 27.76 -46.91 -0.44
C ASN A 100 29.03 -47.42 0.28
N VAL A 101 29.21 -48.74 0.27
CA VAL A 101 30.33 -49.41 0.95
C VAL A 101 31.68 -49.02 0.35
N GLU A 102 31.77 -48.89 -0.98
CA GLU A 102 33.02 -48.53 -1.66
C GLU A 102 33.50 -47.15 -1.23
N GLN A 103 32.58 -46.18 -1.19
CA GLN A 103 32.88 -44.83 -0.75
C GLN A 103 33.21 -44.79 0.75
N LEU A 104 32.51 -45.56 1.57
CA LEU A 104 32.77 -45.63 3.00
C LEU A 104 34.17 -46.18 3.30
N LEU A 105 34.63 -47.18 2.54
CA LEU A 105 36.00 -47.72 2.64
C LEU A 105 37.06 -46.70 2.22
N LEU A 106 36.70 -45.73 1.38
CA LEU A 106 37.53 -44.60 0.99
C LEU A 106 37.40 -43.40 1.96
N GLY A 107 36.70 -43.56 3.09
CA GLY A 107 36.50 -42.52 4.10
C GLY A 107 35.37 -41.53 3.78
N ARG A 108 34.56 -41.80 2.74
CA ARG A 108 33.47 -40.92 2.29
C ARG A 108 32.10 -41.50 2.64
N LEU A 109 31.24 -40.70 3.27
CA LEU A 109 29.87 -41.08 3.58
C LEU A 109 28.95 -40.71 2.41
N HIS A 110 28.74 -41.68 1.51
CA HIS A 110 27.78 -41.54 0.41
C HIS A 110 26.53 -42.37 0.70
N ILE A 111 25.38 -41.72 0.73
CA ILE A 111 24.07 -42.33 0.87
C ILE A 111 23.40 -42.33 -0.51
N GLU A 112 23.13 -43.52 -1.05
CA GLU A 112 22.54 -43.67 -2.39
C GLU A 112 21.06 -43.24 -2.39
N ASP A 113 20.29 -43.79 -1.46
CA ASP A 113 18.87 -43.51 -1.28
C ASP A 113 18.58 -43.31 0.21
N MET A 114 17.88 -42.21 0.52
CA MET A 114 17.40 -41.88 1.86
C MET A 114 15.87 -41.71 1.85
N VAL A 115 15.18 -42.23 2.85
CA VAL A 115 13.74 -42.07 3.00
C VAL A 115 13.43 -41.67 4.44
N ALA A 116 12.82 -40.50 4.63
CA ALA A 116 12.30 -40.03 5.90
C ALA A 116 10.78 -39.97 5.84
N THR A 117 10.09 -40.63 6.77
CA THR A 117 8.62 -40.68 6.79
C THR A 117 8.05 -40.18 8.10
N GLY A 118 6.80 -39.71 8.06
CA GLY A 118 6.11 -39.18 9.23
C GLY A 118 6.75 -37.92 9.79
N ILE A 119 7.28 -37.05 8.92
CA ILE A 119 7.87 -35.78 9.35
C ILE A 119 6.75 -34.86 9.81
N ARG A 120 6.86 -34.36 11.04
CA ARG A 120 5.94 -33.36 11.62
C ARG A 120 6.76 -32.21 12.17
N VAL A 121 6.30 -30.99 11.91
CA VAL A 121 6.90 -29.76 12.45
C VAL A 121 6.10 -29.27 13.65
N HIS A 122 6.75 -28.53 14.56
CA HIS A 122 6.13 -27.85 15.69
C HIS A 122 5.18 -28.76 16.51
N GLN A 123 5.72 -29.79 17.15
CA GLN A 123 4.96 -30.76 17.94
C GLN A 123 5.22 -30.59 19.43
N PRO A 124 4.21 -30.66 20.31
CA PRO A 124 4.43 -30.55 21.75
C PRO A 124 5.32 -31.69 22.26
N ARG A 125 6.22 -31.39 23.20
CA ARG A 125 7.06 -32.39 23.87
C ARG A 125 6.39 -32.89 25.15
N ALA A 126 6.66 -34.14 25.49
CA ALA A 126 6.25 -34.69 26.79
C ALA A 126 7.04 -34.07 27.96
N LYS A 127 8.24 -33.56 27.69
CA LYS A 127 9.12 -32.87 28.64
C LYS A 127 9.90 -31.78 27.92
N THR A 128 10.07 -30.65 28.60
CA THR A 128 10.95 -29.55 28.17
C THR A 128 12.34 -30.08 27.83
N GLY A 129 12.83 -29.75 26.63
CA GLY A 129 14.14 -30.17 26.16
C GLY A 129 15.27 -29.29 26.69
N GLU A 130 16.48 -29.85 26.78
CA GLU A 130 17.66 -29.11 27.20
C GLU A 130 18.21 -28.21 26.08
N VAL A 131 18.56 -26.96 26.38
CA VAL A 131 19.14 -26.00 25.41
C VAL A 131 20.62 -25.82 25.72
N TYR A 132 21.48 -26.10 24.75
CA TYR A 132 22.95 -26.08 24.89
C TYR A 132 23.57 -24.73 24.52
N GLN A 133 22.96 -24.06 23.54
CA GLN A 133 23.33 -22.73 23.09
C GLN A 133 22.05 -21.93 22.96
N THR A 134 21.90 -20.89 23.76
CA THR A 134 21.00 -19.80 23.40
C THR A 134 21.65 -19.16 22.19
N THR A 135 21.06 -19.26 21.00
CA THR A 135 21.54 -18.52 19.83
C THR A 135 21.76 -17.08 20.31
N GLU A 136 23.02 -16.62 20.36
CA GLU A 136 23.28 -15.19 20.55
C GLU A 136 22.48 -14.54 19.45
N GLU A 137 21.48 -13.76 19.87
CA GLU A 137 20.50 -13.22 18.97
C GLU A 137 21.26 -12.59 17.81
N SER A 138 20.89 -12.96 16.59
CA SER A 138 21.00 -12.12 15.41
C SER A 138 20.20 -10.84 15.68
N GLY A 139 20.66 -10.08 16.67
CA GLY A 139 20.02 -8.95 17.29
C GLY A 139 19.80 -7.90 16.24
N ASP A 140 20.80 -7.65 15.38
CA ASP A 140 20.67 -6.72 14.27
C ASP A 140 19.57 -7.09 13.27
N LEU A 141 19.32 -8.39 12.99
CA LEU A 141 18.24 -8.82 12.09
C LEU A 141 16.87 -8.85 12.79
N LYS A 142 16.78 -9.33 14.03
CA LYS A 142 15.53 -9.24 14.79
C LYS A 142 15.13 -7.78 15.06
N GLN A 143 16.10 -6.94 15.40
CA GLN A 143 15.94 -5.50 15.62
C GLN A 143 15.58 -4.80 14.31
N TRP A 144 16.25 -5.10 13.19
CA TRP A 144 15.87 -4.62 11.85
C TRP A 144 14.42 -4.95 11.48
N ALA A 145 13.98 -6.19 11.74
CA ALA A 145 12.61 -6.63 11.49
C ALA A 145 11.60 -5.88 12.37
N LEU A 146 11.98 -5.52 13.60
CA LEU A 146 11.15 -4.74 14.52
C LEU A 146 11.14 -3.24 14.16
N ASP A 147 12.29 -2.68 13.79
CA ASP A 147 12.48 -1.26 13.48
C ASP A 147 11.82 -0.86 12.16
N SER A 148 11.96 -1.69 11.11
CA SER A 148 11.29 -1.46 9.81
C SER A 148 9.76 -1.51 9.92
N LEU A 149 9.23 -2.16 10.96
CA LEU A 149 7.79 -2.24 11.26
C LEU A 149 7.33 -1.16 12.24
N ALA A 150 8.23 -0.59 13.06
CA ALA A 150 7.92 0.47 14.02
C ALA A 150 7.73 1.85 13.35
N ASP A 151 8.35 2.07 12.19
CA ASP A 151 8.18 3.29 11.39
C ASP A 151 6.77 3.44 10.75
N LEU A 152 5.91 2.42 10.86
CA LEU A 152 4.53 2.41 10.37
C LEU A 152 3.55 3.21 11.27
N ASN A 153 4.01 4.28 11.93
CA ASN A 153 3.23 4.96 12.96
C ASN A 153 2.08 5.81 12.40
N MET A 154 0.88 5.51 12.89
CA MET A 154 -0.43 5.94 12.41
C MET A 154 -0.97 7.12 13.22
N ALA A 155 -1.44 8.17 12.55
CA ALA A 155 -2.37 9.14 13.14
C ALA A 155 -3.47 9.45 12.12
N LEU A 156 -4.69 9.02 12.45
CA LEU A 156 -5.88 9.45 11.72
C LEU A 156 -6.14 10.93 12.04
N PRO A 157 -6.22 11.82 11.05
CA PRO A 157 -6.50 13.24 11.31
C PRO A 157 -7.93 13.43 11.82
N ASP A 158 -8.09 14.33 12.79
CA ASP A 158 -9.39 14.70 13.34
C ASP A 158 -10.16 15.60 12.36
N VAL A 159 -11.38 15.20 12.00
CA VAL A 159 -12.24 15.93 11.07
C VAL A 159 -12.72 17.25 11.65
N ASP A 160 -12.85 17.36 12.96
CA ASP A 160 -13.22 18.61 13.62
C ASP A 160 -12.11 19.66 13.45
N GLU A 161 -10.83 19.25 13.42
CA GLU A 161 -9.72 20.14 13.07
C GLU A 161 -9.71 20.54 11.59
N ILE A 162 -10.16 19.66 10.70
CA ILE A 162 -10.17 19.91 9.25
C ILE A 162 -11.27 20.94 8.91
N VAL A 163 -12.48 20.76 9.46
CA VAL A 163 -13.62 21.66 9.23
C VAL A 163 -13.35 23.03 9.84
N ALA A 164 -12.70 23.11 11.00
CA ALA A 164 -12.34 24.37 11.64
C ALA A 164 -11.30 25.20 10.87
N ARG A 165 -10.55 24.59 9.95
CA ARG A 165 -9.53 25.26 9.11
C ARG A 165 -10.05 25.72 7.75
N ILE A 166 -11.32 25.51 7.43
CA ILE A 166 -11.90 25.92 6.14
C ILE A 166 -12.15 27.44 6.14
N GLU A 167 -11.40 28.17 5.33
CA GLU A 167 -11.68 29.58 5.03
C GLU A 167 -12.94 29.68 4.14
N LEU A 168 -14.07 30.06 4.77
CA LEU A 168 -15.37 30.22 4.11
C LEU A 168 -15.40 31.48 3.22
N GLN A 169 -15.92 31.34 1.99
CA GLN A 169 -16.10 32.42 1.03
C GLN A 169 -17.40 33.20 1.26
N THR A 170 -18.45 32.56 1.78
CA THR A 170 -19.76 33.20 2.01
C THR A 170 -19.63 34.46 2.88
N PRO A 171 -18.94 34.44 4.04
CA PRO A 171 -18.75 35.67 4.84
C PRO A 171 -17.98 36.75 4.08
N ALA A 172 -16.96 36.38 3.31
CA ALA A 172 -16.17 37.33 2.53
C ALA A 172 -16.96 37.96 1.37
N ALA A 173 -17.82 37.18 0.71
CA ALA A 173 -18.72 37.66 -0.34
C ALA A 173 -19.76 38.64 0.23
N ILE A 174 -20.36 38.31 1.39
CA ILE A 174 -21.30 39.20 2.09
C ILE A 174 -20.61 40.50 2.50
N GLU A 175 -19.41 40.45 3.08
CA GLU A 175 -18.69 41.66 3.48
C GLU A 175 -18.31 42.55 2.29
N ARG A 176 -17.88 41.97 1.16
CA ARG A 176 -17.68 42.72 -0.09
C ARG A 176 -18.98 43.39 -0.55
N ALA A 177 -20.07 42.62 -0.63
CA ALA A 177 -21.35 43.11 -1.09
C ALA A 177 -21.92 44.20 -0.17
N LYS A 178 -21.69 44.14 1.15
CA LYS A 178 -22.05 45.23 2.09
C LYS A 178 -21.36 46.54 1.75
N ALA A 179 -20.07 46.50 1.41
CA ALA A 179 -19.33 47.71 1.00
C ALA A 179 -19.92 48.31 -0.28
N THR A 180 -20.21 47.48 -1.27
CA THR A 180 -20.86 47.90 -2.53
C THR A 180 -22.26 48.46 -2.27
N VAL A 181 -23.10 47.78 -1.46
CA VAL A 181 -24.44 48.25 -1.09
C VAL A 181 -24.39 49.63 -0.44
N ALA A 182 -23.43 49.88 0.46
CA ALA A 182 -23.27 51.18 1.10
C ALA A 182 -22.96 52.28 0.06
N GLU A 183 -22.03 52.02 -0.86
CA GLU A 183 -21.70 52.93 -1.96
C GLU A 183 -22.89 53.17 -2.89
N GLN A 184 -23.58 52.11 -3.31
CA GLN A 184 -24.70 52.23 -4.26
C GLN A 184 -25.94 52.89 -3.63
N ARG A 185 -26.11 52.84 -2.30
CA ARG A 185 -27.13 53.64 -1.60
C ARG A 185 -26.86 55.14 -1.73
N GLU A 186 -25.59 55.56 -1.69
CA GLU A 186 -25.23 56.97 -1.92
C GLU A 186 -25.45 57.37 -3.38
N VAL A 187 -25.08 56.51 -4.33
CA VAL A 187 -25.34 56.70 -5.76
C VAL A 187 -26.84 56.85 -6.02
N LEU A 188 -27.66 55.97 -5.45
CA LEU A 188 -29.12 56.03 -5.53
C LEU A 188 -29.65 57.39 -5.02
N ALA A 189 -29.16 57.85 -3.87
CA ALA A 189 -29.57 59.14 -3.30
C ALA A 189 -29.20 60.32 -4.20
N GLN A 190 -28.01 60.30 -4.82
CA GLN A 190 -27.56 61.33 -5.76
C GLN A 190 -28.40 61.32 -7.05
N ILE A 191 -28.66 60.14 -7.62
CA ILE A 191 -29.48 60.00 -8.83
C ILE A 191 -30.89 60.54 -8.58
N LYS A 192 -31.50 60.26 -7.42
CA LYS A 192 -32.81 60.80 -7.05
C LYS A 192 -32.84 62.34 -6.97
N GLN A 193 -31.72 62.97 -6.60
CA GLN A 193 -31.61 64.44 -6.56
C GLN A 193 -31.36 65.04 -7.94
N ASP A 194 -30.61 64.35 -8.80
CA ASP A 194 -30.27 64.81 -10.15
C ASP A 194 -31.41 64.61 -11.15
N LEU A 195 -32.40 63.76 -10.85
CA LEU A 195 -33.50 63.46 -11.76
C LEU A 195 -34.38 64.70 -11.99
N PRO A 196 -34.63 65.11 -13.26
CA PRO A 196 -35.57 66.17 -13.59
C PRO A 196 -36.95 65.91 -12.98
N SER A 197 -37.51 66.93 -12.32
CA SER A 197 -38.84 66.79 -11.70
C SER A 197 -39.94 66.73 -12.76
N ALA A 198 -41.04 66.06 -12.43
CA ALA A 198 -42.21 66.02 -13.30
C ALA A 198 -42.77 67.43 -13.57
N GLU A 199 -42.62 68.35 -12.62
CA GLU A 199 -42.98 69.76 -12.77
C GLU A 199 -42.10 70.48 -13.79
N LEU A 200 -40.78 70.22 -13.80
CA LEU A 200 -39.86 70.80 -14.78
C LEU A 200 -40.17 70.33 -16.20
N LEU A 201 -40.46 69.03 -16.37
CA LEU A 201 -40.87 68.48 -17.66
C LEU A 201 -42.21 69.06 -18.14
N LYS A 202 -43.15 69.35 -17.22
CA LYS A 202 -44.40 70.05 -17.56
C LYS A 202 -44.15 71.51 -17.93
N SER A 203 -43.26 72.23 -17.25
CA SER A 203 -42.94 73.61 -17.63
C SER A 203 -42.35 73.68 -19.03
N TYR A 204 -41.55 72.70 -19.44
CA TYR A 204 -41.06 72.61 -20.82
C TYR A 204 -42.19 72.44 -21.84
N GLU A 205 -43.17 71.58 -21.56
CA GLU A 205 -44.35 71.44 -22.44
C GLU A 205 -45.13 72.75 -22.58
N GLU A 206 -45.32 73.46 -21.47
CA GLU A 206 -46.06 74.72 -21.43
C GLU A 206 -45.31 75.87 -22.11
N GLU A 207 -44.01 76.00 -21.86
CA GLU A 207 -43.15 76.99 -22.51
C GLU A 207 -43.05 76.73 -24.00
N LEU A 208 -42.89 75.48 -24.40
CA LEU A 208 -42.90 75.09 -25.80
C LEU A 208 -44.24 75.43 -26.47
N LYS A 209 -45.35 75.19 -25.79
CA LYS A 209 -46.69 75.57 -26.27
C LYS A 209 -46.84 77.08 -26.42
N LYS A 210 -46.40 77.87 -25.43
CA LYS A 210 -46.44 79.34 -25.50
C LYS A 210 -45.58 79.88 -26.66
N LEU A 211 -44.36 79.38 -26.82
CA LEU A 211 -43.45 79.81 -27.89
C LEU A 211 -43.99 79.43 -29.28
N THR A 212 -44.66 78.29 -29.40
CA THR A 212 -45.23 77.81 -30.66
C THR A 212 -46.57 78.45 -31.01
N GLU A 213 -47.36 78.91 -30.03
CA GLU A 213 -48.62 79.65 -30.26
C GLU A 213 -48.44 81.17 -30.37
N THR A 214 -47.24 81.71 -30.07
CA THR A 214 -46.98 83.17 -30.16
C THR A 214 -46.98 83.67 -31.61
N ASP A 215 -47.79 84.70 -31.87
CA ASP A 215 -48.05 85.30 -33.17
C ASP A 215 -46.99 86.37 -33.52
N ILE A 216 -46.27 86.23 -34.63
CA ILE A 216 -45.09 87.05 -34.94
C ILE A 216 -45.46 88.22 -35.87
N LYS A 217 -45.47 89.45 -35.35
CA LYS A 217 -45.86 90.65 -36.13
C LYS A 217 -44.67 91.50 -36.57
N THR A 218 -43.59 91.56 -35.77
CA THR A 218 -42.40 92.36 -36.08
C THR A 218 -41.12 91.52 -36.22
N PRO A 219 -40.06 92.04 -36.89
CA PRO A 219 -38.75 91.39 -36.94
C PRO A 219 -38.08 91.26 -35.57
N GLN A 220 -38.29 92.22 -34.66
CA GLN A 220 -37.77 92.17 -33.29
C GLN A 220 -38.43 91.05 -32.46
N GLN A 221 -39.73 90.80 -32.68
CA GLN A 221 -40.43 89.67 -32.05
C GLN A 221 -39.93 88.31 -32.56
N LEU A 222 -39.49 88.22 -33.82
CA LEU A 222 -38.88 87.01 -34.37
C LEU A 222 -37.54 86.71 -33.71
N GLN A 223 -36.71 87.74 -33.50
CA GLN A 223 -35.41 87.58 -32.86
C GLN A 223 -35.54 87.21 -31.38
N GLN A 224 -36.46 87.85 -30.64
CA GLN A 224 -36.77 87.47 -29.25
C GLN A 224 -37.30 86.03 -29.14
N LEU A 225 -38.15 85.61 -30.07
CA LEU A 225 -38.66 84.23 -30.10
C LEU A 225 -37.51 83.25 -30.36
N GLN A 226 -36.61 83.57 -31.30
CA GLN A 226 -35.42 82.76 -31.60
C GLN A 226 -34.49 82.63 -30.40
N ASP A 227 -34.26 83.72 -29.65
CA ASP A 227 -33.44 83.71 -28.44
C ASP A 227 -34.07 82.85 -27.33
N GLN A 228 -35.39 82.99 -27.10
CA GLN A 228 -36.12 82.17 -26.12
C GLN A 228 -36.16 80.69 -26.52
N PHE A 229 -36.24 80.42 -27.82
CA PHE A 229 -36.20 79.07 -28.37
C PHE A 229 -34.81 78.46 -28.18
N ASN A 230 -33.73 79.18 -28.51
CA ASN A 230 -32.37 78.70 -28.28
C ASN A 230 -32.09 78.46 -26.79
N ALA A 231 -32.57 79.34 -25.90
CA ALA A 231 -32.43 79.14 -24.45
C ALA A 231 -33.15 77.88 -23.96
N LEU A 232 -34.38 77.62 -24.43
CA LEU A 232 -35.12 76.39 -24.09
C LEU A 232 -34.44 75.14 -24.69
N LYS A 233 -33.83 75.27 -25.87
CA LYS A 233 -33.04 74.20 -26.50
C LYS A 233 -31.83 73.82 -25.66
N GLU A 234 -31.07 74.81 -25.20
CA GLU A 234 -29.92 74.60 -24.32
C GLU A 234 -30.32 73.92 -23.01
N GLN A 235 -31.47 74.28 -22.44
CA GLN A 235 -32.02 73.61 -21.25
C GLN A 235 -32.40 72.14 -21.53
N PHE A 236 -33.06 71.87 -22.66
CA PHE A 236 -33.37 70.49 -23.07
C PHE A 236 -32.11 69.65 -23.27
N GLU A 237 -31.11 70.19 -23.97
CA GLU A 237 -29.84 69.49 -24.21
C GLU A 237 -29.11 69.22 -22.89
N ALA A 238 -29.08 70.18 -21.97
CA ALA A 238 -28.50 70.01 -20.64
C ALA A 238 -29.20 68.92 -19.82
N ASP A 239 -30.54 68.89 -19.80
CA ASP A 239 -31.29 67.85 -19.07
C ASP A 239 -31.20 66.48 -19.76
N ARG A 240 -31.09 66.41 -21.09
CA ARG A 240 -30.81 65.15 -21.79
C ARG A 240 -29.42 64.61 -21.47
N GLU A 241 -28.40 65.47 -21.43
CA GLU A 241 -27.04 65.11 -21.01
C GLU A 241 -27.05 64.56 -19.57
N ARG A 242 -27.82 65.22 -18.68
CA ARG A 242 -28.01 64.80 -17.29
C ARG A 242 -28.73 63.45 -17.18
N LEU A 243 -29.81 63.23 -17.94
CA LEU A 243 -30.51 61.95 -18.00
C LEU A 243 -29.63 60.83 -18.55
N LYS A 244 -28.80 61.11 -19.55
CA LYS A 244 -27.82 60.15 -20.06
C LYS A 244 -26.80 59.77 -18.99
N SER A 245 -26.26 60.74 -18.25
CA SER A 245 -25.37 60.48 -17.10
C SER A 245 -26.06 59.67 -15.99
N ILE A 246 -27.33 59.95 -15.70
CA ILE A 246 -28.14 59.18 -14.75
C ILE A 246 -28.28 57.73 -15.22
N LYS A 247 -28.65 57.51 -16.49
CA LYS A 247 -28.76 56.16 -17.08
C LYS A 247 -27.46 55.39 -16.96
N GLU A 248 -26.33 56.00 -17.32
CA GLU A 248 -25.01 55.38 -17.21
C GLU A 248 -24.70 54.99 -15.76
N ARG A 249 -24.82 55.92 -14.80
CA ARG A 249 -24.58 55.65 -13.37
C ARG A 249 -25.52 54.57 -12.80
N ALA A 250 -26.81 54.65 -13.10
CA ALA A 250 -27.80 53.67 -12.65
C ALA A 250 -27.54 52.29 -13.26
N SER A 251 -27.23 52.22 -14.56
CA SER A 251 -26.92 50.95 -15.23
C SER A 251 -25.68 50.28 -14.65
N GLN A 252 -24.65 51.08 -14.33
CA GLN A 252 -23.43 50.59 -13.70
C GLN A 252 -23.71 50.11 -12.27
N ALA A 253 -24.48 50.87 -11.48
CA ALA A 253 -24.87 50.48 -10.13
C ALA A 253 -25.66 49.16 -10.11
N VAL A 254 -26.61 49.00 -11.05
CA VAL A 254 -27.38 47.75 -11.22
C VAL A 254 -26.48 46.59 -11.61
N ALA A 255 -25.52 46.81 -12.53
CA ALA A 255 -24.58 45.76 -12.94
C ALA A 255 -23.70 45.30 -11.77
N THR A 256 -23.10 46.23 -11.02
CA THR A 256 -22.26 45.92 -9.86
C THR A 256 -23.03 45.19 -8.77
N LEU A 257 -24.24 45.65 -8.42
CA LEU A 257 -25.07 44.98 -7.41
C LEU A 257 -25.49 43.59 -7.84
N LYS A 258 -25.83 43.40 -9.13
CA LYS A 258 -26.16 42.07 -9.65
C LYS A 258 -24.99 41.11 -9.55
N GLU A 259 -23.79 41.54 -9.92
CA GLU A 259 -22.57 40.73 -9.81
C GLU A 259 -22.31 40.30 -8.36
N ASP A 260 -22.36 41.24 -7.41
CA ASP A 260 -22.16 40.93 -5.99
C ASP A 260 -23.27 40.06 -5.41
N PHE A 261 -24.53 40.28 -5.80
CA PHE A 261 -25.66 39.46 -5.33
C PHE A 261 -25.60 38.04 -5.88
N GLU A 262 -25.20 37.86 -7.14
CA GLU A 262 -24.93 36.55 -7.73
C GLU A 262 -23.78 35.85 -7.01
N ALA A 263 -22.70 36.58 -6.69
CA ALA A 263 -21.58 36.03 -5.93
C ALA A 263 -22.01 35.56 -4.52
N VAL A 264 -22.81 36.36 -3.80
CA VAL A 264 -23.37 35.98 -2.50
C VAL A 264 -24.33 34.79 -2.63
N GLN A 265 -25.14 34.72 -3.69
CA GLN A 265 -26.05 33.61 -3.93
C GLN A 265 -25.33 32.28 -4.19
N GLN A 266 -24.18 32.32 -4.87
CA GLN A 266 -23.42 31.13 -5.25
C GLN A 266 -22.41 30.68 -4.18
N ALA A 267 -21.93 31.58 -3.32
CA ALA A 267 -20.90 31.28 -2.32
C ALA A 267 -21.23 30.11 -1.38
N PRO A 268 -22.47 29.93 -0.87
CA PRO A 268 -22.81 28.80 -0.02
C PRO A 268 -22.56 27.44 -0.69
N SER A 269 -22.92 27.28 -1.96
CA SER A 269 -22.65 26.04 -2.70
C SER A 269 -21.16 25.79 -2.92
N GLN A 270 -20.40 26.85 -3.21
CA GLN A 270 -18.95 26.77 -3.43
C GLN A 270 -18.20 26.38 -2.14
N ASP A 271 -18.65 26.89 -0.98
CA ASP A 271 -18.10 26.51 0.33
C ASP A 271 -18.34 25.02 0.64
N ILE A 272 -19.53 24.50 0.32
CA ILE A 272 -19.83 23.06 0.51
C ILE A 272 -19.03 22.18 -0.45
N GLU A 273 -18.90 22.56 -1.72
CA GLU A 273 -18.08 21.82 -2.69
C GLU A 273 -16.62 21.78 -2.25
N ARG A 274 -16.08 22.90 -1.74
CA ARG A 274 -14.71 22.94 -1.20
C ARG A 274 -14.55 22.08 0.05
N ALA A 275 -15.51 22.12 0.97
CA ALA A 275 -15.49 21.28 2.16
C ALA A 275 -15.50 19.79 1.77
N GLN A 276 -16.32 19.40 0.80
CA GLN A 276 -16.32 18.04 0.25
C GLN A 276 -14.97 17.68 -0.36
N GLN A 277 -14.36 18.56 -1.17
CA GLN A 277 -13.04 18.30 -1.77
C GLN A 277 -11.93 18.12 -0.72
N LEU A 278 -11.88 18.96 0.31
CA LEU A 278 -10.87 18.87 1.37
C LEU A 278 -10.99 17.55 2.17
N LEU A 279 -12.22 17.11 2.46
CA LEU A 279 -12.47 15.82 3.09
C LEU A 279 -11.98 14.65 2.21
N GLN A 280 -11.99 14.79 0.88
CA GLN A 280 -11.47 13.78 -0.04
C GLN A 280 -9.92 13.77 -0.09
N PHE A 281 -9.25 14.93 -0.04
CA PHE A 281 -7.77 14.98 -0.11
C PHE A 281 -7.10 14.48 1.18
N ASN A 282 -7.68 14.73 2.35
CA ASN A 282 -7.16 14.15 3.59
C ASN A 282 -7.33 12.63 3.69
N SER A 283 -8.08 12.01 2.76
CA SER A 283 -8.15 10.55 2.65
C SER A 283 -6.92 9.91 1.98
N GLU A 284 -6.00 10.71 1.43
CA GLU A 284 -4.69 10.21 0.96
C GLU A 284 -3.74 9.86 2.12
N GLY A 285 -4.05 10.32 3.34
CA GLY A 285 -3.29 10.00 4.56
C GLY A 285 -3.50 8.59 5.12
N PHE A 286 -4.35 7.77 4.48
CA PHE A 286 -4.62 6.38 4.87
C PHE A 286 -3.76 5.35 4.08
N THR A 287 -2.62 5.78 3.55
CA THR A 287 -1.68 4.84 2.91
C THR A 287 -1.06 3.95 3.99
N GLU A 288 -0.82 2.67 3.68
CA GLU A 288 -0.28 1.62 4.57
C GLU A 288 -1.28 0.84 5.46
N ILE A 289 -2.60 0.85 5.19
CA ILE A 289 -3.56 0.02 5.97
C ILE A 289 -3.24 -1.48 5.86
N THR A 290 -2.74 -1.92 4.71
CA THR A 290 -2.27 -3.30 4.53
C THR A 290 -1.20 -3.68 5.53
N ALA A 291 -0.24 -2.78 5.77
CA ALA A 291 0.84 -3.02 6.71
C ALA A 291 0.33 -3.11 8.15
N VAL A 292 -0.69 -2.32 8.50
CA VAL A 292 -1.33 -2.33 9.81
C VAL A 292 -2.11 -3.62 10.07
N LEU A 293 -2.94 -4.05 9.10
CA LEU A 293 -3.83 -5.19 9.29
C LEU A 293 -3.14 -6.55 9.20
N PHE A 294 -2.05 -6.63 8.45
CA PHE A 294 -1.32 -7.87 8.20
C PHE A 294 0.08 -7.87 8.83
N GLY A 295 0.43 -6.85 9.61
CA GLY A 295 1.78 -6.67 10.16
C GLY A 295 2.23 -7.84 11.05
N ASP A 296 1.34 -8.39 11.87
CA ASP A 296 1.66 -9.52 12.75
C ASP A 296 1.86 -10.83 11.97
N GLN A 297 1.07 -11.07 10.93
CA GLN A 297 1.21 -12.22 10.03
C GLN A 297 2.48 -12.08 9.18
N MET A 298 2.80 -10.87 8.74
CA MET A 298 4.06 -10.56 8.07
C MET A 298 5.26 -10.77 9.01
N ARG A 299 5.13 -10.41 10.30
CA ARG A 299 6.15 -10.70 11.32
C ARG A 299 6.36 -12.21 11.46
N GLN A 300 5.28 -13.00 11.51
CA GLN A 300 5.39 -14.47 11.54
C GLN A 300 6.08 -15.02 10.27
N TRP A 301 5.79 -14.45 9.09
CA TRP A 301 6.46 -14.84 7.85
C TRP A 301 7.96 -14.54 7.88
N SER A 302 8.36 -13.37 8.40
CA SER A 302 9.76 -12.99 8.57
C SER A 302 10.54 -13.96 9.48
N GLN A 303 9.88 -14.53 10.50
CA GLN A 303 10.49 -15.52 11.38
C GLN A 303 10.88 -16.81 10.65
N TYR A 304 10.12 -17.24 9.62
CA TYR A 304 10.49 -18.40 8.81
C TYR A 304 11.73 -18.13 7.94
N ILE A 305 11.88 -16.91 7.43
CA ILE A 305 13.08 -16.49 6.70
C ILE A 305 14.29 -16.45 7.64
N LEU A 306 14.12 -15.89 8.84
CA LEU A 306 15.16 -15.89 9.87
C LEU A 306 15.55 -17.31 10.29
N LEU A 307 14.59 -18.23 10.44
CA LEU A 307 14.88 -19.64 10.72
C LEU A 307 15.68 -20.31 9.59
N ALA A 308 15.35 -20.01 8.34
CA ALA A 308 16.11 -20.50 7.19
C ALA A 308 17.54 -19.91 7.20
N TYR A 309 17.70 -18.64 7.57
CA TYR A 309 19.01 -18.02 7.74
C TYR A 309 19.81 -18.68 8.87
N ASP A 310 19.23 -18.85 10.06
CA ASP A 310 19.90 -19.45 11.22
C ASP A 310 20.38 -20.88 10.94
N THR A 311 19.68 -21.62 10.06
CA THR A 311 20.14 -22.95 9.63
C THR A 311 21.30 -22.89 8.63
N LEU A 312 21.36 -21.87 7.77
CA LEU A 312 22.40 -21.70 6.75
C LEU A 312 23.64 -20.98 7.27
N ALA A 313 23.51 -20.03 8.18
CA ALA A 313 24.58 -19.22 8.76
C ALA A 313 25.77 -20.04 9.32
N PRO A 314 25.58 -21.12 10.10
CA PRO A 314 26.71 -21.93 10.57
C PRO A 314 27.36 -22.74 9.44
N MET A 315 26.65 -23.04 8.35
CA MET A 315 27.24 -23.71 7.18
C MET A 315 28.11 -22.74 6.38
N LEU A 316 27.64 -21.49 6.23
CA LEU A 316 28.36 -20.37 5.64
C LEU A 316 29.63 -20.00 6.41
N ALA A 317 29.56 -19.97 7.74
CA ALA A 317 30.73 -19.69 8.57
C ALA A 317 31.80 -20.78 8.43
N ARG A 318 31.40 -22.06 8.32
CA ARG A 318 32.34 -23.18 8.14
C ARG A 318 32.99 -23.22 6.76
N SER A 319 32.29 -22.80 5.69
CA SER A 319 32.89 -22.71 4.36
C SER A 319 33.89 -21.54 4.23
N ALA A 320 33.68 -20.47 5.00
CA ALA A 320 34.63 -19.35 5.07
C ALA A 320 35.87 -19.66 5.93
N ASP A 321 35.76 -20.58 6.89
CA ASP A 321 36.80 -20.90 7.89
C ASP A 321 37.68 -22.10 7.50
N GLU A 322 37.98 -22.26 6.20
CA GLU A 322 39.12 -23.09 5.76
C GLU A 322 40.46 -22.37 5.87
N SER A 323 40.49 -21.12 6.35
CA SER A 323 41.73 -20.43 6.68
C SER A 323 42.22 -20.75 8.09
N LEU A 324 43.12 -21.73 8.16
CA LEU A 324 44.31 -21.71 9.02
C LEU A 324 44.07 -21.27 10.48
N VAL A 325 43.51 -22.13 11.32
CA VAL A 325 43.95 -22.14 12.72
C VAL A 325 45.43 -22.49 12.68
N GLU A 326 46.33 -21.50 12.80
CA GLU A 326 47.75 -21.77 13.03
C GLU A 326 47.83 -22.63 14.30
N PRO A 327 48.16 -23.93 14.17
CA PRO A 327 48.24 -24.79 15.35
C PRO A 327 49.37 -24.26 16.23
N GLN A 328 49.19 -24.38 17.54
CA GLN A 328 50.27 -24.02 18.44
C GLN A 328 51.53 -24.80 18.07
N ARG A 329 52.67 -24.09 17.97
CA ARG A 329 53.95 -24.62 17.50
C ARG A 329 54.27 -25.96 18.19
N GLY A 330 54.19 -27.07 17.45
CA GLY A 330 54.47 -28.42 17.95
C GLY A 330 53.35 -29.43 17.72
N GLU A 331 52.12 -28.99 17.43
CA GLU A 331 51.05 -29.86 16.93
C GLU A 331 51.21 -30.07 15.43
N GLY A 332 51.33 -31.32 14.99
CA GLY A 332 51.35 -31.67 13.58
C GLY A 332 50.00 -31.35 12.95
N VAL A 333 50.01 -30.72 11.77
CA VAL A 333 48.79 -30.42 11.01
C VAL A 333 48.53 -31.57 10.06
N TRP A 334 47.33 -32.14 10.14
CA TRP A 334 46.85 -33.02 9.08
C TRP A 334 46.44 -32.14 7.90
N PHE A 335 47.27 -32.08 6.86
CA PHE A 335 46.88 -31.51 5.58
C PHE A 335 46.19 -32.60 4.76
N GLU A 336 44.90 -32.42 4.45
CA GLU A 336 44.24 -33.20 3.41
C GLU A 336 44.62 -32.61 2.04
N PHE A 337 45.27 -33.43 1.21
CA PHE A 337 45.47 -33.11 -0.20
C PHE A 337 44.24 -33.59 -0.98
N SER A 338 43.12 -32.88 -0.87
CA SER A 338 41.99 -33.11 -1.78
C SER A 338 42.41 -32.63 -3.18
N GLN A 339 42.43 -33.54 -4.15
CA GLN A 339 42.60 -33.13 -5.55
C GLN A 339 41.29 -32.45 -6.00
N ALA A 340 41.37 -31.46 -6.89
CA ALA A 340 40.19 -30.73 -7.38
C ALA A 340 39.10 -31.64 -8.02
N ASP A 341 39.46 -32.87 -8.39
CA ASP A 341 38.57 -33.87 -8.98
C ASP A 341 38.05 -34.93 -7.97
N GLU A 342 38.30 -34.76 -6.67
CA GLU A 342 37.89 -35.73 -5.66
C GLU A 342 36.40 -35.61 -5.29
N PRO A 343 35.61 -36.71 -5.28
CA PRO A 343 34.22 -36.68 -4.84
C PRO A 343 34.04 -36.17 -3.40
N PRO A 344 32.91 -35.52 -3.09
CA PRO A 344 32.66 -34.97 -1.77
C PRO A 344 32.74 -36.03 -0.67
N SER A 345 33.20 -35.65 0.53
CA SER A 345 33.29 -36.55 1.67
C SER A 345 31.91 -36.93 2.22
N PHE A 346 30.90 -36.08 2.00
CA PHE A 346 29.51 -36.35 2.34
C PHE A 346 28.58 -36.08 1.14
N LEU A 347 27.74 -37.06 0.80
CA LEU A 347 26.75 -36.91 -0.28
C LEU A 347 25.53 -37.81 -0.03
N VAL A 348 24.33 -37.22 -0.01
CA VAL A 348 23.08 -37.97 -0.22
C VAL A 348 22.64 -37.75 -1.66
N LYS A 349 22.72 -38.80 -2.49
CA LYS A 349 22.40 -38.67 -3.92
C LYS A 349 20.91 -38.45 -4.15
N LYS A 350 20.06 -39.23 -3.46
CA LYS A 350 18.60 -39.12 -3.52
C LYS A 350 18.00 -39.20 -2.13
N ALA A 351 17.02 -38.36 -1.85
CA ALA A 351 16.19 -38.51 -0.66
C ALA A 351 14.72 -38.25 -0.95
N VAL A 352 13.84 -38.95 -0.21
CA VAL A 352 12.41 -38.66 -0.18
C VAL A 352 12.01 -38.37 1.26
N THR A 353 11.33 -37.26 1.48
CA THR A 353 10.85 -36.84 2.81
C THR A 353 9.34 -36.67 2.77
N GLU A 354 8.60 -37.48 3.54
CA GLU A 354 7.14 -37.39 3.68
C GLU A 354 6.79 -36.50 4.89
N PHE A 355 6.20 -35.35 4.62
CA PHE A 355 5.66 -34.43 5.62
C PHE A 355 4.18 -34.72 5.88
N VAL A 356 3.75 -34.60 7.13
CA VAL A 356 2.39 -34.87 7.58
C VAL A 356 1.78 -33.62 8.23
N TRP A 357 0.68 -33.13 7.66
CA TRP A 357 -0.13 -32.02 8.17
C TRP A 357 -1.59 -32.47 8.32
N GLY A 358 -2.02 -32.71 9.56
CA GLY A 358 -3.32 -33.30 9.83
C GLY A 358 -3.43 -34.67 9.15
N GLU A 359 -4.39 -34.80 8.24
CA GLU A 359 -4.58 -36.03 7.43
C GLU A 359 -3.81 -35.99 6.10
N THR A 360 -3.26 -34.83 5.73
CA THR A 360 -2.54 -34.64 4.47
C THR A 360 -1.09 -35.10 4.58
N ARG A 361 -0.61 -35.78 3.54
CA ARG A 361 0.80 -36.19 3.40
C ARG A 361 1.39 -35.66 2.11
N VAL A 362 2.64 -35.21 2.19
CA VAL A 362 3.33 -34.54 1.10
C VAL A 362 4.76 -35.04 1.00
N ASP A 363 5.12 -35.55 -0.17
CA ASP A 363 6.48 -35.99 -0.45
C ASP A 363 7.31 -34.86 -1.07
N ALA A 364 8.51 -34.66 -0.53
CA ALA A 364 9.56 -33.87 -1.15
C ALA A 364 10.67 -34.79 -1.65
N ASN A 365 11.01 -34.67 -2.93
CA ASN A 365 12.10 -35.39 -3.57
C ASN A 365 13.33 -34.50 -3.59
N TRP A 366 14.44 -34.98 -3.05
CA TRP A 366 15.70 -34.27 -2.97
C TRP A 366 16.77 -34.98 -3.79
N THR A 367 17.71 -34.22 -4.34
CA THR A 367 18.92 -34.76 -4.95
C THR A 367 20.15 -33.99 -4.49
N ASN A 368 21.28 -34.69 -4.42
CA ASN A 368 22.61 -34.11 -4.19
C ASN A 368 22.72 -33.29 -2.88
N ILE A 369 22.24 -33.80 -1.75
CA ILE A 369 22.40 -33.12 -0.46
C ILE A 369 23.87 -33.22 -0.03
N THR A 370 24.57 -32.10 -0.03
CA THR A 370 25.97 -31.97 0.39
C THR A 370 26.25 -30.53 0.82
N HIS A 371 27.36 -30.30 1.50
CA HIS A 371 27.91 -28.96 1.75
C HIS A 371 29.09 -28.64 0.81
N GLN A 372 29.47 -29.58 -0.05
CA GLN A 372 30.64 -29.51 -0.94
C GLN A 372 30.18 -29.41 -2.40
N HIS A 373 29.28 -28.47 -2.70
CA HIS A 373 28.67 -28.33 -4.04
C HIS A 373 29.69 -28.04 -5.14
N GLN A 374 30.76 -27.33 -4.82
CA GLN A 374 31.85 -27.08 -5.77
C GLN A 374 32.56 -28.36 -6.22
N GLN A 375 32.87 -29.27 -5.29
CA GLN A 375 33.49 -30.56 -5.60
C GLN A 375 32.54 -31.44 -6.42
N LEU A 376 31.24 -31.35 -6.14
CA LEU A 376 30.23 -32.10 -6.88
C LEU A 376 29.93 -31.49 -8.27
N GLY A 377 30.09 -30.17 -8.42
CA GLY A 377 29.70 -29.40 -9.61
C GLY A 377 28.18 -29.32 -9.84
N GLN A 378 27.37 -29.69 -8.83
CA GLN A 378 25.90 -29.71 -8.92
C GLN A 378 25.27 -29.19 -7.62
N PRO A 379 24.18 -28.42 -7.70
CA PRO A 379 23.44 -27.96 -6.52
C PRO A 379 22.68 -29.11 -5.87
N THR A 380 22.35 -28.94 -4.58
CA THR A 380 21.24 -29.68 -3.97
C THR A 380 19.94 -29.17 -4.57
N THR A 381 19.05 -30.07 -5.00
CA THR A 381 17.72 -29.67 -5.49
C THR A 381 16.62 -30.39 -4.74
N PHE A 382 15.45 -29.77 -4.66
CA PHE A 382 14.26 -30.39 -4.12
C PHE A 382 13.00 -30.04 -4.92
N GLN A 383 12.04 -30.97 -4.92
CA GLN A 383 10.76 -30.82 -5.57
C GLN A 383 9.64 -31.44 -4.74
N VAL A 384 8.58 -30.68 -4.53
CA VAL A 384 7.33 -31.08 -3.92
C VAL A 384 6.22 -30.89 -4.93
N ARG A 385 5.38 -31.91 -5.10
CA ARG A 385 4.15 -31.83 -5.88
C ARG A 385 3.05 -32.55 -5.14
N SER A 386 1.94 -31.86 -4.91
CA SER A 386 0.76 -32.41 -4.27
C SER A 386 -0.49 -31.79 -4.89
N ASP A 387 -1.37 -32.63 -5.40
CA ASP A 387 -2.61 -32.23 -6.05
C ASP A 387 -3.79 -32.77 -5.23
N GLN A 388 -4.91 -32.04 -5.21
CA GLN A 388 -6.19 -32.50 -4.63
C GLN A 388 -6.11 -32.91 -3.15
N SER A 389 -5.47 -32.08 -2.33
CA SER A 389 -5.44 -32.24 -0.87
C SER A 389 -6.68 -31.60 -0.22
N PRO A 390 -7.08 -32.03 0.99
CA PRO A 390 -8.01 -31.27 1.82
C PRO A 390 -7.57 -29.83 2.13
N LEU A 391 -6.25 -29.55 2.11
CA LEU A 391 -5.68 -28.24 2.48
C LEU A 391 -5.47 -27.31 1.28
N TRP A 392 -5.27 -27.86 0.07
CA TRP A 392 -5.03 -27.11 -1.17
C TRP A 392 -5.42 -27.91 -2.40
N GLN A 393 -5.74 -27.22 -3.49
CA GLN A 393 -6.01 -27.86 -4.78
C GLN A 393 -4.73 -28.25 -5.52
N LEU A 394 -3.71 -27.40 -5.44
CA LEU A 394 -2.40 -27.57 -6.08
C LEU A 394 -1.32 -27.05 -5.15
N LEU A 395 -0.23 -27.81 -5.01
CA LEU A 395 1.02 -27.41 -4.38
C LEU A 395 2.16 -27.87 -5.26
N ASN A 396 2.94 -26.93 -5.76
CA ASN A 396 4.16 -27.17 -6.51
C ASN A 396 5.26 -26.28 -5.92
N LEU A 397 6.31 -26.89 -5.40
CA LEU A 397 7.44 -26.18 -4.79
C LEU A 397 8.73 -26.80 -5.30
N ASN A 398 9.63 -25.96 -5.81
CA ASN A 398 10.91 -26.39 -6.37
C ASN A 398 12.00 -25.49 -5.81
N GLY A 399 13.17 -26.04 -5.55
CA GLY A 399 14.31 -25.22 -5.21
C GLY A 399 15.65 -25.87 -5.47
N GLU A 400 16.67 -25.03 -5.52
CA GLU A 400 18.07 -25.37 -5.67
C GLU A 400 18.92 -24.56 -4.69
N LEU A 401 20.00 -25.17 -4.20
CA LEU A 401 20.95 -24.58 -3.28
C LEU A 401 22.36 -25.04 -3.65
N ALA A 402 23.29 -24.10 -3.75
CA ALA A 402 24.72 -24.35 -3.89
C ALA A 402 25.52 -23.42 -2.97
N LEU A 403 26.46 -23.99 -2.23
CA LEU A 403 27.49 -23.25 -1.52
C LEU A 403 28.66 -23.01 -2.47
N THR A 404 29.10 -21.76 -2.59
CA THR A 404 30.18 -21.30 -3.48
C THR A 404 31.25 -20.55 -2.68
N ASP A 405 32.40 -20.27 -3.29
CA ASP A 405 33.49 -19.49 -2.69
C ASP A 405 33.05 -18.05 -2.39
N SER A 406 32.09 -17.55 -3.18
CA SER A 406 31.53 -16.20 -3.05
C SER A 406 30.32 -16.13 -2.13
N GLY A 407 29.82 -17.26 -1.61
CA GLY A 407 28.71 -17.30 -0.66
C GLY A 407 27.68 -18.40 -0.99
N VAL A 408 26.40 -18.02 -1.07
CA VAL A 408 25.31 -18.95 -1.39
C VAL A 408 24.59 -18.52 -2.67
N ASP A 409 24.41 -19.50 -3.56
CA ASP A 409 23.47 -19.43 -4.66
C ASP A 409 22.26 -20.30 -4.34
N ALA A 410 21.06 -19.75 -4.43
CA ALA A 410 19.83 -20.48 -4.22
C ALA A 410 18.73 -19.98 -5.16
N LYS A 411 17.80 -20.85 -5.54
CA LYS A 411 16.55 -20.43 -6.16
C LYS A 411 15.41 -21.25 -5.60
N GLN A 412 14.26 -20.62 -5.41
CA GLN A 412 13.03 -21.28 -4.99
C GLN A 412 11.88 -20.72 -5.80
N GLN A 413 11.03 -21.61 -6.28
CA GLN A 413 9.80 -21.29 -6.99
C GLN A 413 8.66 -22.07 -6.39
N TRP A 414 7.54 -21.40 -6.19
CA TRP A 414 6.35 -22.03 -5.66
C TRP A 414 5.09 -21.60 -6.39
N GLN A 415 4.12 -22.49 -6.37
CA GLN A 415 2.75 -22.25 -6.76
C GLN A 415 1.85 -23.08 -5.88
N VAL A 416 0.95 -22.41 -5.17
CA VAL A 416 -0.09 -23.02 -4.34
C VAL A 416 -1.43 -22.45 -4.80
N LYS A 417 -2.44 -23.29 -4.97
CA LYS A 417 -3.79 -22.84 -5.35
C LYS A 417 -4.86 -23.45 -4.47
N GLY A 418 -5.90 -22.66 -4.23
CA GLY A 418 -7.10 -23.06 -3.51
C GLY A 418 -6.81 -23.51 -2.09
N VAL A 419 -5.91 -22.82 -1.39
CA VAL A 419 -5.72 -23.02 0.06
C VAL A 419 -6.96 -22.51 0.76
N SER A 420 -7.63 -23.36 1.54
CA SER A 420 -8.76 -22.94 2.37
C SER A 420 -8.23 -22.36 3.68
N LEU A 421 -8.39 -21.05 3.87
CA LEU A 421 -8.14 -20.39 5.14
C LEU A 421 -9.44 -20.23 5.91
N GLU A 422 -9.41 -20.59 7.19
CA GLU A 422 -10.53 -20.48 8.12
C GLU A 422 -10.03 -19.85 9.42
N GLU A 423 -10.80 -18.88 9.95
CA GLU A 423 -10.57 -18.25 11.25
C GLU A 423 -9.17 -17.65 11.47
N VAL A 424 -8.66 -16.88 10.50
CA VAL A 424 -7.38 -16.15 10.65
C VAL A 424 -7.62 -14.82 11.33
N GLY A 425 -7.18 -14.67 12.59
CA GLY A 425 -7.18 -13.39 13.29
C GLY A 425 -6.28 -12.37 12.58
N LEU A 426 -6.79 -11.16 12.35
CA LEU A 426 -6.06 -10.02 11.77
C LEU A 426 -5.65 -9.01 12.84
N SER A 427 -6.58 -8.64 13.71
CA SER A 427 -6.37 -7.71 14.83
C SER A 427 -7.22 -8.11 16.03
N ASP A 428 -6.65 -8.02 17.23
CA ASP A 428 -7.31 -8.34 18.50
C ASP A 428 -7.08 -7.22 19.54
N SER A 429 -7.51 -6.00 19.20
CA SER A 429 -7.45 -4.85 20.10
C SER A 429 -8.82 -4.55 20.70
N SER A 430 -8.85 -3.95 21.90
CA SER A 430 -10.10 -3.61 22.59
C SER A 430 -11.01 -2.70 21.77
N GLU A 431 -10.45 -1.79 20.98
CA GLU A 431 -11.19 -0.80 20.20
C GLU A 431 -11.49 -1.25 18.76
N PHE A 432 -10.81 -2.30 18.26
CA PHE A 432 -10.93 -2.82 16.90
C PHE A 432 -10.52 -4.30 16.81
N THR A 433 -11.46 -5.14 16.41
CA THR A 433 -11.24 -6.56 16.15
C THR A 433 -11.50 -6.88 14.69
N ALA A 434 -10.64 -7.71 14.08
CA ALA A 434 -10.80 -8.16 12.71
C ALA A 434 -10.29 -9.59 12.54
N SER A 435 -11.02 -10.42 11.79
CA SER A 435 -10.62 -11.77 11.42
C SER A 435 -11.16 -12.17 10.05
N ILE A 436 -10.36 -12.94 9.31
CA ILE A 436 -10.82 -13.64 8.10
C ILE A 436 -11.55 -14.89 8.59
N VAL A 437 -12.87 -14.92 8.40
CA VAL A 437 -13.70 -16.08 8.70
C VAL A 437 -13.42 -17.20 7.71
N GLN A 438 -13.34 -16.84 6.43
CA GLN A 438 -12.98 -17.76 5.34
C GLN A 438 -12.29 -17.01 4.21
N ALA A 439 -11.39 -17.67 3.50
CA ALA A 439 -10.85 -17.24 2.21
C ALA A 439 -10.26 -18.41 1.43
N LEU A 440 -10.31 -18.31 0.10
CA LEU A 440 -9.51 -19.14 -0.80
C LEU A 440 -8.24 -18.38 -1.17
N VAL A 441 -7.08 -18.99 -0.95
CA VAL A 441 -5.78 -18.36 -1.21
C VAL A 441 -5.01 -19.09 -2.29
N ASP A 442 -4.60 -18.31 -3.28
CA ASP A 442 -3.61 -18.68 -4.28
C ASP A 442 -2.32 -17.92 -3.99
N SER A 443 -1.17 -18.58 -4.11
CA SER A 443 0.14 -17.95 -4.00
C SER A 443 1.06 -18.47 -5.08
N GLU A 444 1.75 -17.57 -5.77
CA GLU A 444 2.82 -17.93 -6.68
C GLU A 444 3.98 -16.95 -6.55
N GLY A 445 5.19 -17.45 -6.69
CA GLY A 445 6.37 -16.61 -6.52
C GLY A 445 7.66 -17.31 -6.86
N ALA A 446 8.70 -16.50 -6.93
CA ALA A 446 10.06 -16.96 -7.11
C ALA A 446 11.00 -16.06 -6.31
N VAL A 447 11.95 -16.67 -5.62
CA VAL A 447 13.07 -15.97 -4.98
C VAL A 447 14.36 -16.60 -5.45
N SER A 448 15.36 -15.76 -5.67
CA SER A 448 16.71 -16.19 -5.95
C SER A 448 17.68 -15.47 -5.02
N LEU A 449 18.74 -16.18 -4.69
CA LEU A 449 19.92 -15.69 -4.03
C LEU A 449 21.07 -15.93 -5.01
N ARG A 450 21.78 -14.87 -5.41
CA ARG A 450 22.98 -15.00 -6.23
C ARG A 450 24.09 -14.21 -5.59
N ASP A 451 25.23 -14.85 -5.35
CA ASP A 451 26.35 -14.23 -4.62
C ASP A 451 25.87 -13.60 -3.29
N SER A 452 24.97 -14.29 -2.59
CA SER A 452 24.35 -13.82 -1.34
C SER A 452 23.49 -12.55 -1.46
N MET A 453 23.00 -12.21 -2.66
CA MET A 453 22.02 -11.13 -2.90
C MET A 453 20.66 -11.68 -3.27
N PHE A 454 19.62 -11.31 -2.52
CA PHE A 454 18.24 -11.65 -2.80
C PHE A 454 17.70 -10.85 -3.98
N ASP A 455 16.92 -11.52 -4.81
CA ASP A 455 16.05 -10.95 -5.82
C ASP A 455 14.85 -11.90 -6.01
N GLY A 456 13.65 -11.40 -5.74
CA GLY A 456 12.45 -12.20 -5.81
C GLY A 456 11.16 -11.43 -5.59
N GLY A 457 10.07 -12.09 -5.96
CA GLY A 457 8.73 -11.57 -5.79
C GLY A 457 7.70 -12.68 -5.70
N ALA A 458 6.58 -12.35 -5.07
CA ALA A 458 5.46 -13.22 -4.84
C ALA A 458 4.16 -12.45 -4.97
N THR A 459 3.14 -13.11 -5.50
CA THR A 459 1.76 -12.64 -5.48
C THR A 459 0.93 -13.62 -4.66
N VAL A 460 0.16 -13.08 -3.72
CA VAL A 460 -0.83 -13.80 -2.92
C VAL A 460 -2.19 -13.21 -3.24
N LYS A 461 -3.13 -14.05 -3.66
CA LYS A 461 -4.49 -13.65 -4.03
C LYS A 461 -5.47 -14.35 -3.12
N PHE A 462 -6.27 -13.55 -2.44
CA PHE A 462 -7.39 -14.02 -1.66
C PHE A 462 -8.67 -13.83 -2.48
N ALA A 463 -9.50 -14.87 -2.51
CA ALA A 463 -10.80 -14.88 -3.13
C ALA A 463 -11.84 -15.42 -2.14
N GLU A 464 -13.11 -15.08 -2.40
CA GLU A 464 -14.24 -15.52 -1.57
C GLU A 464 -14.06 -15.17 -0.09
N MET A 465 -13.38 -14.04 0.16
CA MET A 465 -13.10 -13.60 1.52
C MET A 465 -14.40 -13.26 2.24
N ALA A 466 -14.52 -13.72 3.47
CA ALA A 466 -15.45 -13.19 4.43
C ALA A 466 -14.66 -12.71 5.65
N VAL A 467 -14.79 -11.43 5.95
CA VAL A 467 -14.11 -10.79 7.09
C VAL A 467 -15.16 -10.46 8.15
N ALA A 468 -14.89 -10.84 9.39
CA ALA A 468 -15.60 -10.33 10.55
C ALA A 468 -14.77 -9.18 11.13
N ALA A 469 -15.37 -8.00 11.28
CA ALA A 469 -14.72 -6.86 11.90
C ALA A 469 -15.72 -6.09 12.77
N GLN A 470 -15.27 -5.66 13.94
CA GLN A 470 -16.04 -4.87 14.90
C GLN A 470 -15.19 -3.73 15.45
N ALA A 471 -15.83 -2.61 15.72
CA ALA A 471 -15.18 -1.42 16.25
C ALA A 471 -16.10 -0.64 17.18
N ASP A 472 -15.48 0.01 18.17
CA ASP A 472 -16.21 0.77 19.20
C ASP A 472 -16.33 2.26 18.87
N ASN A 473 -15.47 2.78 17.99
CA ASN A 473 -15.47 4.19 17.58
C ASN A 473 -15.96 4.35 16.14
N ARG A 474 -16.53 5.53 15.84
CA ARG A 474 -17.21 5.82 14.57
C ARG A 474 -16.31 5.60 13.34
N TRP A 475 -15.03 5.92 13.42
CA TRP A 475 -14.08 5.80 12.31
C TRP A 475 -13.53 4.39 12.13
N ALA A 476 -13.27 3.69 13.22
CA ALA A 476 -12.92 2.29 13.21
C ALA A 476 -14.09 1.44 12.68
N GLU A 477 -15.34 1.85 12.93
CA GLU A 477 -16.53 1.19 12.35
C GLU A 477 -16.63 1.39 10.84
N VAL A 478 -16.16 2.52 10.33
CA VAL A 478 -16.02 2.72 8.87
C VAL A 478 -15.02 1.72 8.29
N VAL A 479 -13.85 1.58 8.91
CA VAL A 479 -12.83 0.59 8.50
C VAL A 479 -13.38 -0.84 8.59
N ALA A 480 -14.05 -1.17 9.70
CA ALA A 480 -14.68 -2.48 9.91
C ALA A 480 -15.78 -2.79 8.88
N SER A 481 -16.57 -1.78 8.49
CA SER A 481 -17.56 -1.90 7.42
C SER A 481 -16.92 -2.13 6.06
N ALA A 482 -15.86 -1.39 5.74
CA ALA A 482 -15.12 -1.55 4.50
C ALA A 482 -14.49 -2.96 4.40
N LEU A 483 -13.90 -3.45 5.50
CA LEU A 483 -13.33 -4.80 5.57
C LEU A 483 -14.38 -5.90 5.40
N ARG A 484 -15.56 -5.75 6.00
CA ARG A 484 -16.68 -6.69 5.81
C ARG A 484 -17.17 -6.79 4.37
N GLN A 485 -16.95 -5.74 3.56
CA GLN A 485 -17.30 -5.72 2.14
C GLN A 485 -16.19 -6.29 1.24
N LEU A 486 -14.98 -6.49 1.78
CA LEU A 486 -13.84 -7.00 1.04
C LEU A 486 -14.03 -8.49 0.71
N GLN A 487 -14.16 -8.80 -0.57
CA GLN A 487 -14.31 -10.19 -1.06
C GLN A 487 -13.03 -10.73 -1.70
N ARG A 488 -12.11 -9.85 -2.08
CA ARG A 488 -10.87 -10.16 -2.77
C ARG A 488 -9.77 -9.23 -2.32
N LEU A 489 -8.56 -9.77 -2.24
CA LEU A 489 -7.37 -9.05 -1.84
C LEU A 489 -6.18 -9.59 -2.61
N ASP A 490 -5.48 -8.73 -3.32
CA ASP A 490 -4.23 -9.07 -3.98
C ASP A 490 -3.06 -8.41 -3.21
N ILE A 491 -2.08 -9.22 -2.83
CA ILE A 491 -0.86 -8.78 -2.15
C ILE A 491 0.33 -9.17 -3.02
N ASN A 492 1.19 -8.22 -3.32
CA ASN A 492 2.49 -8.44 -3.92
C ASN A 492 3.56 -8.19 -2.86
N ALA A 493 4.45 -9.16 -2.69
CA ALA A 493 5.60 -9.08 -1.80
C ALA A 493 6.87 -9.24 -2.62
N ASN A 494 7.84 -8.35 -2.44
CA ASN A 494 9.17 -8.47 -3.06
C ASN A 494 10.24 -8.52 -1.98
N ILE A 495 11.34 -9.21 -2.31
CA ILE A 495 12.55 -9.28 -1.50
C ILE A 495 13.75 -8.92 -2.37
N ALA A 496 14.61 -8.06 -1.85
CA ALA A 496 15.86 -7.65 -2.49
C ALA A 496 16.98 -7.48 -1.45
N GLY A 497 18.19 -7.13 -1.87
CA GLY A 497 19.27 -6.77 -0.96
C GLY A 497 20.14 -7.95 -0.50
N ALA A 498 21.03 -7.73 0.46
CA ALA A 498 21.97 -8.76 0.92
C ALA A 498 21.30 -9.80 1.82
N LEU A 499 21.80 -11.04 1.83
CA LEU A 499 21.32 -12.12 2.71
C LEU A 499 21.27 -11.71 4.19
N THR A 500 22.22 -10.89 4.62
CA THR A 500 22.36 -10.39 6.00
C THR A 500 21.54 -9.12 6.29
N SER A 501 20.95 -8.49 5.27
CA SER A 501 20.14 -7.28 5.39
C SER A 501 19.15 -7.19 4.22
N PRO A 502 18.15 -8.09 4.15
CA PRO A 502 17.17 -8.10 3.08
C PRO A 502 16.24 -6.88 3.17
N GLU A 503 15.88 -6.34 2.01
CA GLU A 503 14.84 -5.32 1.85
C GLU A 503 13.54 -6.02 1.42
N PHE A 504 12.46 -5.77 2.15
CA PHE A 504 11.13 -6.25 1.78
C PHE A 504 10.25 -5.08 1.37
N SER A 505 9.50 -5.27 0.29
CA SER A 505 8.46 -4.33 -0.12
C SER A 505 7.15 -5.07 -0.28
N PHE A 506 6.06 -4.45 0.18
CA PHE A 506 4.72 -4.99 0.06
C PHE A 506 3.83 -3.97 -0.64
N ALA A 507 2.97 -4.45 -1.51
CA ALA A 507 1.96 -3.62 -2.15
C ALA A 507 0.67 -4.41 -2.25
N SER A 508 -0.44 -3.81 -1.88
CA SER A 508 -1.75 -4.43 -2.02
C SER A 508 -2.74 -3.51 -2.70
N ASP A 509 -3.76 -4.10 -3.32
CA ASP A 509 -4.90 -3.34 -3.77
C ASP A 509 -5.86 -2.95 -2.63
N LEU A 510 -5.63 -3.44 -1.41
CA LEU A 510 -6.39 -3.09 -0.22
C LEU A 510 -6.37 -1.59 0.05
N ASP A 511 -5.20 -0.94 -0.04
CA ASP A 511 -5.10 0.49 0.27
C ASP A 511 -5.98 1.32 -0.67
N ARG A 512 -6.10 0.90 -1.94
CA ARG A 512 -7.02 1.50 -2.92
C ARG A 512 -8.48 1.16 -2.63
N GLN A 513 -8.79 -0.10 -2.30
CA GLN A 513 -10.15 -0.55 -2.01
C GLN A 513 -10.70 0.08 -0.72
N LEU A 514 -9.90 0.08 0.35
CA LEU A 514 -10.23 0.74 1.62
C LEU A 514 -10.20 2.25 1.50
N GLY A 515 -9.26 2.85 0.77
CA GLY A 515 -9.23 4.30 0.56
C GLY A 515 -10.53 4.82 -0.07
N ALA A 516 -11.06 4.10 -1.07
CA ALA A 516 -12.35 4.44 -1.66
C ALA A 516 -13.51 4.29 -0.66
N ALA A 517 -13.56 3.18 0.09
CA ALA A 517 -14.61 2.94 1.07
C ALA A 517 -14.57 3.93 2.25
N LEU A 518 -13.38 4.28 2.73
CA LEU A 518 -13.15 5.27 3.78
C LEU A 518 -13.57 6.66 3.33
N LYS A 519 -13.26 7.03 2.08
CA LYS A 519 -13.70 8.29 1.46
C LYS A 519 -15.22 8.40 1.41
N ASP A 520 -15.89 7.35 0.94
CA ASP A 520 -17.35 7.32 0.82
C ASP A 520 -18.03 7.42 2.19
N ALA A 521 -17.49 6.73 3.18
CA ALA A 521 -18.02 6.75 4.53
C ALA A 521 -17.69 8.05 5.30
N ALA A 522 -16.54 8.68 5.05
CA ALA A 522 -16.22 10.02 5.57
C ALA A 522 -17.23 11.06 5.05
N LEU A 523 -17.55 10.99 3.75
CA LEU A 523 -18.59 11.82 3.15
C LEU A 523 -19.96 11.51 3.75
N ASP A 524 -20.32 10.24 3.92
CA ASP A 524 -21.60 9.86 4.53
C ASP A 524 -21.72 10.34 5.98
N ALA A 525 -20.65 10.21 6.76
CA ALA A 525 -20.60 10.64 8.15
C ALA A 525 -20.75 12.16 8.31
N SER A 526 -20.18 12.94 7.38
CA SER A 526 -20.21 14.41 7.38
C SER A 526 -21.45 15.01 6.71
N LYS A 527 -22.31 14.22 6.05
CA LYS A 527 -23.54 14.71 5.39
C LYS A 527 -24.40 15.59 6.31
N GLY A 528 -24.56 15.19 7.57
CA GLY A 528 -25.37 15.95 8.53
C GLY A 528 -24.79 17.32 8.85
N GLU A 529 -23.48 17.39 9.09
CA GLU A 529 -22.75 18.63 9.38
C GLU A 529 -22.67 19.54 8.16
N LEU A 530 -22.39 18.99 6.97
CA LEU A 530 -22.39 19.73 5.70
C LEU A 530 -23.78 20.30 5.38
N ALA A 531 -24.85 19.54 5.62
CA ALA A 531 -26.22 20.03 5.44
C ALA A 531 -26.58 21.15 6.42
N ALA A 532 -26.15 21.04 7.68
CA ALA A 532 -26.33 22.09 8.68
C ALA A 532 -25.55 23.36 8.30
N LEU A 533 -24.31 23.21 7.85
CA LEU A 533 -23.48 24.31 7.36
C LEU A 533 -24.11 24.97 6.13
N GLN A 534 -24.57 24.17 5.15
CA GLN A 534 -25.25 24.68 3.96
C GLN A 534 -26.48 25.51 4.32
N THR A 535 -27.30 25.00 5.24
CA THR A 535 -28.51 25.70 5.71
C THR A 535 -28.16 27.03 6.37
N LYS A 536 -27.11 27.05 7.21
CA LYS A 536 -26.64 28.27 7.87
C LYS A 536 -26.15 29.33 6.86
N LEU A 537 -25.28 28.94 5.93
CA LEU A 537 -24.73 29.85 4.91
C LEU A 537 -25.80 30.38 3.95
N GLN A 538 -26.78 29.54 3.59
CA GLN A 538 -27.93 29.96 2.79
C GLN A 538 -28.83 30.94 3.54
N ALA A 539 -29.03 30.75 4.85
CA ALA A 539 -29.80 31.68 5.66
C ALA A 539 -29.11 33.05 5.78
N GLU A 540 -27.79 33.07 5.98
CA GLU A 540 -26.99 34.32 6.01
C GLU A 540 -27.05 35.06 4.67
N SER A 541 -26.86 34.34 3.56
CA SER A 541 -26.92 34.90 2.20
C SER A 541 -28.33 35.40 1.86
N GLY A 542 -29.36 34.61 2.17
CA GLY A 542 -30.75 34.97 1.94
C GLY A 542 -31.20 36.18 2.76
N GLY A 543 -30.74 36.28 4.01
CA GLY A 543 -30.97 37.46 4.85
C GLY A 543 -30.37 38.72 4.24
N PHE A 544 -29.10 38.67 3.83
CA PHE A 544 -28.43 39.80 3.18
C PHE A 544 -29.10 40.22 1.86
N LEU A 545 -29.44 39.25 0.99
CA LEU A 545 -30.10 39.52 -0.28
C LEU A 545 -31.49 40.13 -0.08
N GLY A 546 -32.27 39.59 0.85
CA GLY A 546 -33.61 40.09 1.17
C GLY A 546 -33.60 41.51 1.72
N GLU A 547 -32.65 41.85 2.60
CA GLU A 547 -32.52 43.21 3.17
C GLU A 547 -32.14 44.27 2.12
N ASN A 548 -31.54 43.86 0.99
CA ASN A 548 -31.00 44.78 -0.01
C ASN A 548 -31.68 44.68 -1.37
N GLN A 549 -32.74 43.87 -1.50
CA GLN A 549 -33.51 43.74 -2.73
C GLN A 549 -34.17 45.08 -3.15
N GLU A 550 -34.69 45.85 -2.20
CA GLU A 550 -35.30 47.16 -2.48
C GLU A 550 -34.32 48.16 -3.10
N LEU A 551 -33.02 48.07 -2.80
CA LEU A 551 -32.00 48.93 -3.41
C LEU A 551 -31.86 48.64 -4.89
N LEU A 552 -31.79 47.35 -5.26
CA LEU A 552 -31.67 46.92 -6.65
C LEU A 552 -32.94 47.29 -7.43
N GLU A 553 -34.11 47.02 -6.86
CA GLU A 553 -35.40 47.39 -7.47
C GLU A 553 -35.52 48.91 -7.66
N GLY A 554 -35.15 49.71 -6.66
CA GLY A 554 -35.19 51.16 -6.75
C GLY A 554 -34.24 51.76 -7.79
N LEU A 555 -33.07 51.16 -8.01
CA LEU A 555 -32.15 51.56 -9.09
C LEU A 555 -32.70 51.18 -10.48
N MET A 556 -33.34 50.01 -10.60
CA MET A 556 -33.96 49.57 -11.86
C MET A 556 -35.19 50.42 -12.21
N GLU A 557 -35.99 50.81 -11.22
CA GLU A 557 -37.11 51.73 -11.41
C GLU A 557 -36.64 53.10 -11.92
N LEU A 558 -35.61 53.68 -11.29
CA LEU A 558 -35.02 54.96 -11.73
C LEU A 558 -34.41 54.90 -13.13
N LEU A 559 -33.81 53.77 -13.50
CA LEU A 559 -33.31 53.55 -14.86
C LEU A 559 -34.47 53.63 -15.86
N GLY A 560 -35.59 52.98 -15.56
CA GLY A 560 -36.82 53.02 -16.37
C GLY A 560 -37.42 54.42 -16.45
N ASP A 561 -37.48 55.14 -15.32
CA ASP A 561 -37.97 56.52 -15.27
C ASP A 561 -37.10 57.46 -16.11
N ALA A 562 -35.77 57.39 -15.97
CA ALA A 562 -34.84 58.19 -16.74
C ALA A 562 -34.92 57.89 -18.25
N GLU A 563 -35.19 56.63 -18.62
CA GLU A 563 -35.45 56.24 -20.00
C GLU A 563 -36.73 56.82 -20.56
N GLN A 564 -37.82 56.75 -19.81
CA GLN A 564 -39.09 57.33 -20.20
C GLN A 564 -38.98 58.87 -20.34
N GLN A 565 -38.31 59.54 -19.41
CA GLN A 565 -38.12 60.99 -19.46
C GLN A 565 -37.27 61.44 -20.66
N ASP A 566 -36.15 60.75 -20.94
CA ASP A 566 -35.29 61.09 -22.09
C ASP A 566 -36.02 60.89 -23.43
N ASN A 567 -36.79 59.79 -23.56
CA ASN A 567 -37.64 59.58 -24.74
C ASN A 567 -38.67 60.70 -24.91
N LYS A 568 -39.28 61.16 -23.81
CA LYS A 568 -40.25 62.26 -23.82
C LYS A 568 -39.60 63.59 -24.23
N LEU A 569 -38.38 63.88 -23.75
CA LEU A 569 -37.62 65.05 -24.16
C LEU A 569 -37.25 64.99 -25.65
N GLU A 570 -36.84 63.82 -26.13
CA GLU A 570 -36.52 63.61 -27.55
C GLU A 570 -37.73 63.81 -28.46
N GLU A 571 -38.90 63.29 -28.08
CA GLU A 571 -40.15 63.53 -28.80
C GLU A 571 -40.51 65.01 -28.86
N MET A 572 -40.38 65.73 -27.74
CA MET A 572 -40.63 67.18 -27.70
C MET A 572 -39.67 67.94 -28.62
N MET A 573 -38.39 67.57 -28.65
CA MET A 573 -37.37 68.15 -29.53
C MET A 573 -37.69 67.90 -31.02
N LYS A 574 -37.91 66.64 -31.43
CA LYS A 574 -38.13 66.30 -32.84
C LYS A 574 -39.49 66.74 -33.38
N ALA A 575 -40.56 66.54 -32.61
CA ALA A 575 -41.92 66.69 -33.13
C ALA A 575 -42.47 68.11 -33.02
N LYS A 576 -42.15 68.82 -31.94
CA LYS A 576 -42.71 70.16 -31.65
C LYS A 576 -41.68 71.27 -31.83
N PHE A 577 -40.42 71.02 -31.48
CA PHE A 577 -39.36 72.00 -31.58
C PHE A 577 -38.95 72.26 -33.05
N GLU A 578 -38.36 71.26 -33.73
CA GLU A 578 -37.76 71.49 -35.07
C GLU A 578 -38.80 71.81 -36.15
N ARG A 579 -39.90 71.05 -36.20
CA ARG A 579 -40.95 71.25 -37.22
C ARG A 579 -41.64 72.61 -37.14
N GLN A 580 -42.02 73.05 -35.94
CA GLN A 580 -42.79 74.29 -35.81
C GLN A 580 -41.93 75.54 -36.02
N LEU A 581 -40.63 75.47 -35.71
CA LEU A 581 -39.68 76.52 -36.06
C LEU A 581 -39.50 76.62 -37.58
N GLU A 582 -39.35 75.48 -38.25
CA GLU A 582 -39.20 75.41 -39.71
C GLU A 582 -40.44 75.97 -40.43
N ASP A 583 -41.64 75.62 -39.95
CA ASP A 583 -42.91 76.11 -40.50
C ASP A 583 -43.08 77.62 -40.28
N LYS A 584 -42.79 78.14 -39.08
CA LYS A 584 -42.87 79.59 -38.81
C LYS A 584 -41.86 80.41 -39.62
N LEU A 585 -40.64 79.89 -39.83
CA LEU A 585 -39.63 80.52 -40.67
C LEU A 585 -40.06 80.53 -42.15
N LYS A 586 -40.61 79.42 -42.64
CA LYS A 586 -41.17 79.32 -44.00
C LYS A 586 -42.34 80.28 -44.21
N ASP A 587 -43.25 80.39 -43.26
CA ASP A 587 -44.42 81.28 -43.36
C ASP A 587 -44.03 82.76 -43.34
N ARG A 588 -43.01 83.14 -42.55
CA ARG A 588 -42.43 84.50 -42.61
C ARG A 588 -41.71 84.78 -43.94
N LEU A 589 -40.93 83.84 -44.46
CA LEU A 589 -40.29 83.98 -45.77
C LEU A 589 -41.35 84.17 -46.87
N LYS A 590 -42.43 83.39 -46.85
CA LYS A 590 -43.56 83.57 -47.77
C LYS A 590 -44.26 84.92 -47.60
N GLY A 591 -44.41 85.43 -46.37
CA GLY A 591 -45.02 86.75 -46.10
C GLY A 591 -44.15 87.97 -46.45
N VAL A 592 -42.82 87.79 -46.54
CA VAL A 592 -41.86 88.85 -46.92
C VAL A 592 -41.58 88.87 -48.41
N PHE A 593 -41.55 87.70 -49.08
CA PHE A 593 -41.36 87.57 -50.53
C PHE A 593 -42.69 87.50 -51.33
N GLY A 594 -43.82 87.32 -50.65
CA GLY A 594 -45.17 87.27 -51.22
C GLY A 594 -45.96 88.56 -51.00
N ARG A 595 -45.46 89.67 -51.56
CA ARG A 595 -46.25 90.86 -51.85
C ARG A 595 -45.92 91.37 -53.23
#